data_AF-A0A944PMH6-F1
#
_entry.id   AF-A0A944PMH6-F1
#
_cell.length_a   1.000
_cell.length_b   1.000
_cell.length_c   1.000
_cell.angle_alpha   90.00
_cell.angle_beta   90.00
_cell.angle_gamma   90.00
#
_symmetry.space_group_name_H-M   'P 1'
#
loop_
_entity.id
_entity.type
_entity.pdbx_description
1 polymer ?
#
loop_
_entity_poly.entity_id
_entity_poly.type
_entity_poly.pdbx_seq_one_letter_code
_entity_poly.pdbx_strand_id
1 'polypeptide(L)'
;MVAAIAWTRGAAGVVLSVVALGAAGCSNGDSPSGAASRAASAVKSAGEAVSSAAAEAAKAAESAAAVAKDKLAEVKDGADAKEEVALGSVTTDAEGYTKVPVMARNTDEGTKSFAVQVEFKDEGGKLIDTVVVTVSDVAGKGAGEGTARSTHRLSGTVSAQIGTALRY
;
A
#
# COMPACT_ATOMS: atom_id res chain seq x y z
N MET A 1 -35.07 22.55 5.94
CA MET A 1 -34.51 21.19 5.91
C MET A 1 -33.11 21.29 6.52
N VAL A 2 -33.01 21.17 7.86
CA VAL A 2 -32.42 20.02 8.61
C VAL A 2 -30.92 19.86 8.29
N ALA A 3 -29.96 19.80 9.21
CA ALA A 3 -29.82 20.14 10.62
C ALA A 3 -28.30 20.14 10.90
N ALA A 4 -27.82 21.07 11.71
CA ALA A 4 -26.43 21.11 12.15
C ALA A 4 -26.20 20.11 13.29
N ILE A 5 -25.16 19.27 13.17
CA ILE A 5 -24.55 18.58 14.31
C ILE A 5 -23.10 19.04 14.38
N ALA A 6 -22.87 19.94 15.32
CA ALA A 6 -21.56 20.21 15.89
C ALA A 6 -21.32 19.18 16.99
N TRP A 7 -20.14 18.57 17.04
CA TRP A 7 -19.58 18.00 18.27
C TRP A 7 -18.07 18.28 18.37
N THR A 8 -17.80 19.23 19.26
CA THR A 8 -16.87 19.18 20.40
C THR A 8 -15.37 18.96 20.16
N ARG A 9 -14.63 20.01 20.54
CA ARG A 9 -13.19 20.14 20.70
C ARG A 9 -12.70 19.24 21.84
N GLY A 10 -11.60 18.50 21.62
CA GLY A 10 -10.78 17.91 22.67
C GLY A 10 -9.31 18.32 22.45
N ALA A 11 -8.73 19.00 23.43
CA ALA A 11 -7.37 19.53 23.41
C ALA A 11 -6.42 18.64 24.21
N ALA A 12 -5.23 18.37 23.67
CA ALA A 12 -3.95 18.05 24.36
C ALA A 12 -2.91 17.88 23.22
N GLY A 13 -1.81 18.62 23.09
CA GLY A 13 -0.94 19.21 24.10
C GLY A 13 0.22 18.25 24.35
N VAL A 14 1.39 18.49 23.72
CA VAL A 14 2.73 18.56 24.34
C VAL A 14 3.79 18.78 23.26
N VAL A 15 4.57 19.82 23.50
CA VAL A 15 5.76 20.34 22.81
C VAL A 15 6.98 19.59 23.36
N LEU A 16 8.05 19.36 22.57
CA LEU A 16 9.43 19.73 22.92
C LEU A 16 10.48 19.21 21.93
N SER A 17 11.09 20.18 21.28
CA SER A 17 12.28 20.12 20.45
C SER A 17 13.57 20.04 21.30
N VAL A 18 14.60 19.42 20.72
CA VAL A 18 16.06 19.60 20.95
C VAL A 18 16.65 19.21 22.31
N VAL A 19 17.54 18.21 22.30
CA VAL A 19 18.83 18.26 23.02
C VAL A 19 19.93 17.73 22.10
N ALA A 20 20.83 18.63 21.71
CA ALA A 20 22.19 18.33 21.28
C ALA A 20 23.13 19.05 22.25
N LEU A 21 24.01 18.32 22.92
CA LEU A 21 25.26 18.71 23.62
C LEU A 21 25.87 17.36 24.03
N GLY A 22 27.13 17.01 23.81
CA GLY A 22 28.36 17.80 23.83
C GLY A 22 29.35 16.98 24.67
N ALA A 23 30.57 16.79 24.16
CA ALA A 23 31.59 15.92 24.75
C ALA A 23 32.15 16.42 26.10
N ALA A 24 32.34 15.50 27.04
CA ALA A 24 33.34 15.49 28.11
C ALA A 24 33.68 14.00 28.29
N GLY A 25 34.89 13.50 28.03
CA GLY A 25 36.15 13.85 28.67
C GLY A 25 36.57 12.71 29.63
N CYS A 26 37.56 11.91 29.21
CA CYS A 26 38.64 11.18 29.93
C CYS A 26 38.42 10.66 31.38
N SER A 27 39.01 9.58 31.90
CA SER A 27 39.82 8.42 31.46
C SER A 27 39.99 7.52 32.70
N ASN A 28 40.18 6.22 32.46
CA ASN A 28 40.89 5.25 33.32
C ASN A 28 40.26 4.77 34.65
N GLY A 29 39.82 3.49 34.67
CA GLY A 29 39.79 2.71 35.91
C GLY A 29 38.65 1.71 36.04
N ASP A 30 38.99 0.42 35.89
CA ASP A 30 38.32 -0.76 36.45
C ASP A 30 37.07 -1.35 35.72
N SER A 31 37.31 -2.51 35.10
CA SER A 31 36.40 -3.66 34.95
C SER A 31 35.03 -3.44 34.28
N PRO A 32 34.88 -3.69 32.96
CA PRO A 32 33.57 -3.72 32.30
C PRO A 32 32.93 -5.12 32.38
N SER A 33 32.79 -5.68 33.58
CA SER A 33 31.92 -6.85 33.82
C SER A 33 30.73 -6.38 34.64
N GLY A 34 29.75 -5.76 33.98
CA GLY A 34 28.49 -5.40 34.64
C GLY A 34 27.58 -4.39 33.94
N ALA A 35 28.07 -3.61 32.98
CA ALA A 35 27.27 -2.57 32.31
C ALA A 35 26.73 -2.94 30.92
N ALA A 36 27.01 -4.15 30.41
CA ALA A 36 26.46 -4.64 29.15
C ALA A 36 25.04 -5.23 29.28
N SER A 37 24.62 -5.63 30.49
CA SER A 37 23.35 -6.36 30.70
C SER A 37 22.13 -5.48 31.01
N ARG A 38 22.24 -4.14 30.93
CA ARG A 38 21.09 -3.22 31.07
C ARG A 38 20.77 -2.41 29.80
N ALA A 39 21.69 -2.33 28.83
CA ALA A 39 21.44 -1.72 27.53
C ALA A 39 20.69 -2.66 26.57
N ALA A 40 20.82 -3.99 26.73
CA ALA A 40 20.14 -4.98 25.90
C ALA A 40 18.61 -5.07 26.14
N SER A 41 18.14 -4.77 27.36
CA SER A 41 16.71 -4.87 27.69
C SER A 41 15.89 -3.65 27.27
N ALA A 42 16.53 -2.51 26.96
CA ALA A 42 15.82 -1.31 26.48
C ALA A 42 15.59 -1.35 24.95
N VAL A 43 16.49 -1.98 24.18
CA VAL A 43 16.30 -2.20 22.74
C VAL A 43 15.27 -3.29 22.44
N LYS A 44 15.11 -4.28 23.33
CA LYS A 44 14.12 -5.35 23.15
C LYS A 44 12.67 -4.85 23.25
N SER A 45 12.37 -3.94 24.18
CA SER A 45 11.03 -3.34 24.30
C SER A 45 10.71 -2.30 23.21
N ALA A 46 11.70 -1.66 22.59
CA ALA A 46 11.50 -0.80 21.42
C ALA A 46 11.36 -1.61 20.11
N GLY A 47 12.07 -2.73 19.99
CA GLY A 47 11.94 -3.67 18.87
C GLY A 47 10.63 -4.46 18.86
N GLU A 48 10.11 -4.87 20.03
CA GLU A 48 8.82 -5.55 20.15
C GLU A 48 7.63 -4.61 19.86
N ALA A 49 7.71 -3.33 20.25
CA ALA A 49 6.66 -2.35 19.95
C ALA A 49 6.61 -1.98 18.46
N VAL A 50 7.77 -1.84 17.79
CA VAL A 50 7.85 -1.67 16.33
C VAL A 50 7.41 -2.94 15.60
N SER A 51 7.75 -4.13 16.13
CA SER A 51 7.31 -5.41 15.55
C SER A 51 5.81 -5.61 15.69
N SER A 52 5.19 -5.23 16.81
CA SER A 52 3.74 -5.27 16.96
C SER A 52 3.04 -4.24 16.07
N ALA A 53 3.53 -3.00 15.96
CA ALA A 53 2.93 -2.03 15.05
C ALA A 53 3.10 -2.41 13.57
N ALA A 54 4.26 -2.98 13.20
CA ALA A 54 4.51 -3.50 11.85
C ALA A 54 3.74 -4.79 11.58
N ALA A 55 3.56 -5.67 12.56
CA ALA A 55 2.76 -6.88 12.45
C ALA A 55 1.26 -6.55 12.39
N GLU A 56 0.79 -5.55 13.12
CA GLU A 56 -0.59 -5.06 13.03
C GLU A 56 -0.84 -4.35 11.69
N ALA A 57 0.13 -3.59 11.17
CA ALA A 57 0.06 -3.00 9.83
C ALA A 57 0.14 -4.07 8.72
N ALA A 58 0.98 -5.10 8.89
CA ALA A 58 1.04 -6.25 8.00
C ALA A 58 -0.25 -7.07 8.06
N LYS A 59 -0.79 -7.32 9.25
CA LYS A 59 -2.10 -7.97 9.42
C LYS A 59 -3.24 -7.13 8.86
N ALA A 60 -3.20 -5.81 8.96
CA ALA A 60 -4.20 -4.94 8.35
C ALA A 60 -4.08 -4.96 6.82
N ALA A 61 -2.87 -4.98 6.26
CA ALA A 61 -2.64 -5.12 4.83
C ALA A 61 -3.00 -6.52 4.31
N GLU A 62 -2.68 -7.58 5.06
CA GLU A 62 -3.09 -8.96 4.79
C GLU A 62 -4.60 -9.12 4.93
N SER A 63 -5.24 -8.47 5.91
CA SER A 63 -6.69 -8.48 6.07
C SER A 63 -7.37 -7.68 4.97
N ALA A 64 -6.80 -6.56 4.52
CA ALA A 64 -7.30 -5.81 3.37
C ALA A 64 -7.11 -6.60 2.07
N ALA A 65 -5.98 -7.29 1.89
CA ALA A 65 -5.73 -8.18 0.78
C ALA A 65 -6.61 -9.44 0.84
N ALA A 66 -6.90 -9.95 2.03
CA ALA A 66 -7.81 -11.06 2.25
C ALA A 66 -9.25 -10.65 1.97
N VAL A 67 -9.70 -9.47 2.41
CA VAL A 67 -11.02 -8.92 2.08
C VAL A 67 -11.12 -8.61 0.59
N ALA A 68 -10.06 -8.12 -0.05
CA ALA A 68 -10.01 -7.97 -1.50
C ALA A 68 -10.11 -9.34 -2.20
N LYS A 69 -9.36 -10.35 -1.72
CA LYS A 69 -9.46 -11.74 -2.21
C LYS A 69 -10.85 -12.35 -1.97
N ASP A 70 -11.50 -12.05 -0.85
CA ASP A 70 -12.86 -12.51 -0.52
C ASP A 70 -13.88 -11.84 -1.44
N LYS A 71 -13.75 -10.53 -1.66
CA LYS A 71 -14.54 -9.76 -2.64
C LYS A 71 -14.33 -10.26 -4.07
N LEU A 72 -13.13 -10.72 -4.39
CA LEU A 72 -12.79 -11.34 -5.67
C LEU A 72 -13.31 -12.79 -5.76
N ALA A 73 -13.32 -13.54 -4.66
CA ALA A 73 -13.89 -14.89 -4.58
C ALA A 73 -15.42 -14.90 -4.54
N GLU A 74 -16.06 -13.78 -4.17
CA GLU A 74 -17.51 -13.57 -4.26
C GLU A 74 -18.00 -13.53 -5.72
N VAL A 75 -17.08 -13.30 -6.68
CA VAL A 75 -17.33 -13.52 -8.10
C VAL A 75 -17.36 -15.02 -8.36
N LYS A 76 -18.51 -15.64 -8.09
CA LYS A 76 -18.83 -16.95 -8.66
C LYS A 76 -18.65 -16.83 -10.17
N ASP A 77 -17.72 -17.61 -10.73
CA ASP A 77 -17.31 -17.65 -12.14
C ASP A 77 -16.20 -16.67 -12.59
N GLY A 78 -15.53 -15.99 -11.66
CA GLY A 78 -14.36 -15.14 -11.97
C GLY A 78 -13.12 -15.97 -12.35
N ALA A 79 -12.78 -16.04 -13.64
CA ALA A 79 -11.55 -16.70 -14.08
C ALA A 79 -10.33 -15.79 -13.86
N ASP A 80 -9.20 -16.35 -13.40
CA ASP A 80 -7.94 -15.61 -13.33
C ASP A 80 -7.55 -15.18 -14.75
N ALA A 81 -7.48 -13.87 -14.95
CA ALA A 81 -7.27 -13.25 -16.25
C ALA A 81 -5.96 -12.46 -16.27
N LYS A 82 -5.01 -12.80 -15.38
CA LYS A 82 -3.77 -12.03 -15.24
C LYS A 82 -2.94 -12.02 -16.52
N GLU A 83 -2.94 -13.11 -17.27
CA GLU A 83 -2.24 -13.21 -18.57
C GLU A 83 -2.97 -12.49 -19.71
N GLU A 84 -4.26 -12.20 -19.52
CA GLU A 84 -5.10 -11.49 -20.49
C GLU A 84 -5.01 -9.96 -20.32
N VAL A 85 -4.36 -9.49 -19.26
CA VAL A 85 -4.25 -8.08 -18.92
C VAL A 85 -2.81 -7.60 -19.05
N ALA A 86 -2.64 -6.43 -19.66
CA ALA A 86 -1.37 -5.77 -19.81
C ALA A 86 -1.42 -4.35 -19.22
N LEU A 87 -0.32 -3.93 -18.61
CA LEU A 87 -0.11 -2.54 -18.19
C LEU A 87 0.75 -1.84 -19.24
N GLY A 88 0.41 -0.60 -19.56
CA GLY A 88 1.29 0.25 -20.37
C GLY A 88 2.29 1.03 -19.51
N SER A 89 2.79 2.14 -20.05
CA SER A 89 3.77 2.97 -19.37
C SER A 89 3.16 3.74 -18.20
N VAL A 90 3.86 3.73 -17.07
CA VAL A 90 3.52 4.56 -15.91
C VAL A 90 3.84 6.02 -16.24
N THR A 91 2.87 6.90 -15.98
CA THR A 91 2.99 8.35 -16.20
C THR A 91 2.48 9.11 -14.99
N THR A 92 2.90 10.36 -14.82
CA THR A 92 2.37 11.24 -13.78
C THR A 92 1.56 12.34 -14.45
N ASP A 93 0.35 12.58 -13.96
CA ASP A 93 -0.54 13.63 -14.47
C ASP A 93 -0.15 15.01 -13.92
N ALA A 94 -0.67 16.08 -14.54
CA ALA A 94 -0.39 17.47 -14.14
C ALA A 94 -0.76 17.76 -12.66
N GLU A 95 -1.70 17.03 -12.08
CA GLU A 95 -2.10 17.12 -10.67
C GLU A 95 -1.17 16.33 -9.71
N GLY A 96 -0.21 15.58 -10.25
CA GLY A 96 0.77 14.80 -9.48
C GLY A 96 0.34 13.36 -9.16
N TYR A 97 -0.74 12.85 -9.76
CA TYR A 97 -1.15 11.46 -9.57
C TYR A 97 -0.51 10.55 -10.62
N THR A 98 -0.19 9.33 -10.21
CA THR A 98 0.37 8.34 -11.11
C THR A 98 -0.76 7.64 -11.86
N LYS A 99 -0.59 7.48 -13.17
CA LYS A 99 -1.54 6.83 -14.09
C LYS A 99 -0.82 5.74 -14.86
N VAL A 100 -1.49 4.60 -15.02
CA VAL A 100 -1.04 3.54 -15.90
C VAL A 100 -2.24 3.03 -16.71
N PRO A 101 -2.16 2.97 -18.04
CA PRO A 101 -3.21 2.38 -18.85
C PRO A 101 -3.23 0.86 -18.62
N VAL A 102 -4.44 0.31 -18.57
CA VAL A 102 -4.71 -1.11 -18.37
C VAL A 102 -5.44 -1.59 -19.63
N MET A 103 -4.89 -2.59 -20.30
CA MET A 103 -5.52 -3.23 -21.45
C MET A 103 -5.94 -4.64 -21.06
N ALA A 104 -7.22 -4.96 -21.19
CA ALA A 104 -7.76 -6.30 -20.96
C ALA A 104 -8.17 -6.92 -22.29
N ARG A 105 -7.71 -8.13 -22.59
CA ARG A 105 -8.11 -8.89 -23.77
C ARG A 105 -9.14 -9.94 -23.38
N ASN A 106 -10.24 -9.98 -24.11
CA ASN A 106 -11.25 -11.01 -23.91
C ASN A 106 -11.02 -12.17 -24.86
N THR A 107 -10.56 -13.30 -24.32
CA THR A 107 -10.39 -14.53 -25.10
C THR A 107 -11.66 -15.35 -25.25
N ASP A 108 -12.76 -15.01 -24.59
CA ASP A 108 -14.07 -15.65 -24.77
C ASP A 108 -14.80 -15.16 -26.03
N GLU A 109 -15.87 -15.86 -26.41
CA GLU A 109 -16.76 -15.46 -27.52
C GLU A 109 -17.82 -14.44 -27.11
N GLY A 110 -18.19 -14.40 -25.83
CA GLY A 110 -19.18 -13.46 -25.29
C GLY A 110 -18.55 -12.19 -24.72
N THR A 111 -19.35 -11.14 -24.57
CA THR A 111 -18.93 -9.92 -23.87
C THR A 111 -18.62 -10.23 -22.39
N LYS A 112 -17.48 -9.76 -21.91
CA LYS A 112 -17.00 -9.97 -20.55
C LYS A 112 -16.53 -8.67 -19.91
N SER A 113 -16.55 -8.63 -18.60
CA SER A 113 -15.97 -7.54 -17.82
C SER A 113 -14.75 -8.02 -17.06
N PHE A 114 -13.81 -7.11 -16.82
CA PHE A 114 -12.57 -7.41 -16.12
C PHE A 114 -12.43 -6.52 -14.90
N ALA A 115 -12.05 -7.09 -13.76
CA ALA A 115 -11.63 -6.36 -12.59
C ALA A 115 -10.13 -6.57 -12.41
N VAL A 116 -9.34 -5.50 -12.52
CA VAL A 116 -7.88 -5.53 -12.47
C VAL A 116 -7.40 -4.74 -11.27
N GLN A 117 -6.73 -5.41 -10.35
CA GLN A 117 -6.01 -4.78 -9.25
C GLN A 117 -4.60 -4.41 -9.71
N VAL A 118 -4.33 -3.12 -9.75
CA VAL A 118 -3.02 -2.54 -10.04
C VAL A 118 -2.37 -2.10 -8.74
N GLU A 119 -1.15 -2.57 -8.51
CA GLU A 119 -0.32 -2.25 -7.37
C GLU A 119 0.78 -1.30 -7.81
N PHE A 120 0.83 -0.11 -7.20
CA PHE A 120 1.94 0.82 -7.35
C PHE A 120 2.98 0.55 -6.28
N LYS A 121 4.24 0.43 -6.71
CA LYS A 121 5.39 0.14 -5.85
C LYS A 121 6.48 1.18 -6.05
N ASP A 122 7.14 1.53 -4.95
CA ASP A 122 8.34 2.36 -4.96
C ASP A 122 9.56 1.58 -5.51
N GLU A 123 10.68 2.27 -5.75
CA GLU A 123 11.96 1.68 -6.18
C GLU A 123 12.42 0.50 -5.30
N GLY A 124 12.13 0.55 -3.99
CA GLY A 124 12.43 -0.53 -3.06
C GLY A 124 11.49 -1.75 -3.16
N GLY A 125 10.53 -1.77 -4.09
CA GLY A 125 9.54 -2.83 -4.25
C GLY A 125 8.42 -2.81 -3.19
N LYS A 126 8.40 -1.80 -2.32
CA LYS A 126 7.36 -1.62 -1.30
C LYS A 126 6.05 -1.16 -1.96
N LEU A 127 4.95 -1.81 -1.60
CA LEU A 127 3.61 -1.34 -1.96
C LEU A 127 3.34 0.04 -1.36
N ILE A 128 3.00 1.00 -2.22
CA ILE A 128 2.69 2.37 -1.84
C ILE A 128 1.23 2.74 -2.14
N ASP A 129 0.61 2.12 -3.15
CA ASP A 129 -0.81 2.33 -3.45
C ASP A 129 -1.38 1.13 -4.20
N THR A 130 -2.69 0.92 -4.11
CA THR A 130 -3.41 -0.15 -4.81
C THR A 130 -4.74 0.39 -5.34
N VAL A 131 -5.04 0.11 -6.60
CA VAL A 131 -6.23 0.59 -7.29
C VAL A 131 -6.87 -0.57 -8.02
N VAL A 132 -8.19 -0.69 -7.95
CA VAL A 132 -8.95 -1.63 -8.77
C VAL A 132 -9.58 -0.87 -9.92
N VAL A 133 -9.34 -1.32 -11.14
CA VAL A 133 -9.92 -0.80 -12.37
C VAL A 133 -10.86 -1.85 -12.94
N THR A 134 -12.07 -1.42 -13.26
CA THR A 134 -13.02 -2.25 -14.00
C THR A 134 -12.99 -1.86 -15.47
N VAL A 135 -12.76 -2.83 -16.34
CA VAL A 135 -12.91 -2.70 -17.79
C VAL A 135 -14.17 -3.45 -18.17
N SER A 136 -15.26 -2.71 -18.33
CA SER A 136 -16.59 -3.27 -18.62
C SER A 136 -16.79 -3.49 -20.12
N ASP A 137 -17.73 -4.38 -20.45
CA ASP A 137 -18.27 -4.55 -21.81
C ASP A 137 -17.20 -4.84 -22.89
N VAL A 138 -16.19 -5.64 -22.54
CA VAL A 138 -15.16 -6.05 -23.50
C VAL A 138 -15.76 -7.10 -24.42
N ALA A 139 -15.94 -6.73 -25.69
CA ALA A 139 -16.47 -7.61 -26.72
C ALA A 139 -15.69 -8.94 -26.79
N GLY A 140 -16.39 -10.03 -27.14
CA GLY A 140 -15.77 -11.33 -27.35
C GLY A 140 -14.67 -11.26 -28.41
N LYS A 141 -13.54 -11.94 -28.15
CA LYS A 141 -12.30 -11.87 -28.95
C LYS A 141 -11.73 -10.45 -29.12
N GLY A 142 -12.18 -9.49 -28.32
CA GLY A 142 -11.79 -8.09 -28.38
C GLY A 142 -10.80 -7.68 -27.30
N ALA A 143 -10.53 -6.38 -27.24
CA ALA A 143 -9.77 -5.75 -26.17
C ALA A 143 -10.51 -4.51 -25.65
N GLY A 144 -10.40 -4.26 -24.36
CA GLY A 144 -10.89 -3.07 -23.70
C GLY A 144 -9.76 -2.35 -22.97
N GLU A 145 -9.95 -1.06 -22.76
CA GLU A 145 -8.96 -0.21 -22.09
C GLU A 145 -9.57 0.46 -20.86
N GLY A 146 -8.77 0.53 -19.81
CA GLY A 146 -9.03 1.28 -18.59
C GLY A 146 -7.79 2.06 -18.19
N THR A 147 -7.90 2.90 -17.16
CA THR A 147 -6.75 3.62 -16.61
C THR A 147 -6.77 3.48 -15.10
N ALA A 148 -5.70 2.92 -14.54
CA ALA A 148 -5.47 2.94 -13.10
C ALA A 148 -4.83 4.27 -12.74
N ARG A 149 -5.51 5.05 -11.90
CA ARG A 149 -5.01 6.30 -11.33
C ARG A 149 -4.82 6.11 -9.84
N SER A 150 -3.66 6.47 -9.32
CA SER A 150 -3.37 6.42 -7.88
C SER A 150 -4.38 7.23 -7.06
N THR A 151 -4.62 6.80 -5.82
CA THR A 151 -5.55 7.46 -4.88
C THR A 151 -4.97 8.76 -4.30
N HIS A 152 -3.65 8.87 -4.30
CA HIS A 152 -2.90 10.01 -3.80
C HIS A 152 -1.67 10.28 -4.69
N ARG A 153 -1.00 11.40 -4.42
CA ARG A 153 0.23 11.78 -5.14
C ARG A 153 1.37 10.87 -4.71
N LEU A 154 2.02 10.25 -5.69
CA LEU A 154 3.19 9.40 -5.47
C LEU A 154 4.43 10.20 -5.87
N SER A 155 5.49 10.10 -5.07
CA SER A 155 6.76 10.79 -5.30
C SER A 155 7.87 9.77 -5.46
N GLY A 156 8.90 10.10 -6.24
CA GLY A 156 10.01 9.19 -6.53
C GLY A 156 9.72 8.26 -7.70
N THR A 157 10.56 7.24 -7.86
CA THR A 157 10.44 6.24 -8.93
C THR A 157 9.31 5.27 -8.58
N VAL A 158 8.23 5.29 -9.37
CA VAL A 158 7.08 4.40 -9.18
C VAL A 158 6.99 3.38 -10.31
N SER A 159 6.79 2.12 -9.95
CA SER A 159 6.46 1.02 -10.86
C SER A 159 5.02 0.55 -10.62
N ALA A 160 4.38 0.01 -11.66
CA ALA A 160 3.05 -0.58 -11.55
C ALA A 160 3.09 -2.06 -11.91
N GLN A 161 2.36 -2.89 -11.16
CA GLN A 161 2.27 -4.33 -11.37
C GLN A 161 0.82 -4.79 -11.24
N ILE A 162 0.47 -5.88 -11.93
CA ILE A 162 -0.84 -6.51 -11.77
C ILE A 162 -0.75 -7.40 -10.54
N GLY A 163 -1.51 -7.06 -9.50
CA GLY A 163 -1.69 -7.92 -8.33
C GLY A 163 -2.57 -9.12 -8.71
N THR A 164 -3.83 -8.81 -9.02
CA THR A 164 -4.88 -9.78 -9.38
C THR A 164 -5.68 -9.25 -10.57
N ALA A 165 -6.15 -10.14 -11.45
CA ALA A 165 -7.10 -9.78 -12.48
C ALA A 165 -8.16 -10.88 -12.62
N LEU A 166 -9.43 -10.51 -12.64
CA LEU A 166 -10.55 -11.43 -12.83
C LEU A 166 -11.37 -11.04 -14.06
N ARG A 167 -11.86 -12.05 -14.77
CA ARG A 167 -12.84 -11.92 -15.85
C ARG A 167 -14.18 -12.51 -15.41
N TYR A 168 -15.28 -11.77 -15.64
CA TYR A 168 -16.65 -12.20 -15.32
C TYR A 168 -17.65 -11.88 -16.43
#